data_AF-A0A3Q4M5G2-F1
#
_entry.id   AF-A0A3Q4M5G2-F1
#
_cell.length_a   1.000
_cell.length_b   1.000
_cell.length_c   1.000
_cell.angle_alpha   90.00
_cell.angle_beta   90.00
_cell.angle_gamma   90.00
#
_symmetry.space_group_name_H-M   'P 1'
#
loop_
_entity.id
_entity.type
_entity.pdbx_description
1 polymer ?
#
loop_
_entity_poly.entity_id
_entity_poly.type
_entity_poly.pdbx_seq_one_letter_code
_entity_poly.pdbx_strand_id
1 'polypeptide(L)'
;MCITSLVIPEKFQHILRVLNTNIDGRRKIAFAITAIKGVGRRYAHVVLRKADIDLNKRAGELTEEEVRTRRHFVLEVWLSAAG
;
A
#
# COMPACT_ATOMS: atom_id res chain seq x y z
N MET A 1 -0.89 -35.18 15.79
CA MET A 1 -1.74 -34.05 16.23
C MET A 1 -1.06 -32.75 15.82
N CYS A 2 -1.82 -31.92 15.11
CA CYS A 2 -1.63 -30.48 14.93
C CYS A 2 -0.29 -30.00 14.32
N ILE A 3 -0.23 -30.05 12.99
CA ILE A 3 0.51 -29.06 12.19
C ILE A 3 0.14 -27.67 12.71
N THR A 4 1.15 -26.95 13.19
CA THR A 4 1.05 -25.59 13.69
C THR A 4 0.34 -24.73 12.67
N SER A 5 -0.84 -24.27 13.05
CA SER A 5 -1.68 -23.35 12.31
C SER A 5 -0.84 -22.18 11.83
N LEU A 6 -0.78 -21.99 10.51
CA LEU A 6 -0.37 -20.73 9.90
C LEU A 6 -1.21 -19.64 10.56
N VAL A 7 -0.58 -18.82 11.39
CA VAL A 7 -1.16 -17.62 11.97
C VAL A 7 -1.45 -16.68 10.80
N ILE A 8 -2.65 -16.83 10.22
CA ILE A 8 -3.19 -15.86 9.28
C ILE A 8 -3.67 -14.73 10.18
N PRO A 9 -3.06 -13.53 10.13
CA PRO A 9 -3.63 -12.40 10.82
C PRO A 9 -5.05 -12.19 10.29
N GLU A 10 -6.04 -12.15 11.18
CA GLU A 10 -7.49 -12.13 10.85
C GLU A 10 -7.91 -10.94 9.96
N LYS A 11 -7.02 -9.99 9.73
CA LYS A 11 -7.24 -8.76 8.95
C LYS A 11 -6.36 -8.67 7.70
N PHE A 12 -5.99 -9.79 7.08
CA PHE A 12 -5.23 -9.75 5.82
C PHE A 12 -6.14 -9.42 4.63
N GLN A 13 -5.97 -8.24 4.05
CA GLN A 13 -6.66 -7.89 2.81
C GLN A 13 -5.85 -8.36 1.59
N HIS A 14 -6.33 -9.40 0.92
CA HIS A 14 -5.69 -9.94 -0.27
C HIS A 14 -5.79 -9.00 -1.48
N ILE A 15 -6.89 -8.25 -1.59
CA ILE A 15 -7.16 -7.34 -2.70
C ILE A 15 -7.59 -6.02 -2.12
N LEU A 16 -6.78 -4.99 -2.33
CA LEU A 16 -7.06 -3.62 -1.92
C LEU A 16 -7.34 -2.78 -3.17
N ARG A 17 -8.52 -2.17 -3.27
CA ARG A 17 -8.83 -1.25 -4.37
C ARG A 17 -8.48 0.16 -3.95
N VAL A 18 -7.51 0.76 -4.61
CA VAL A 18 -7.02 2.12 -4.32
C VAL A 18 -6.97 2.88 -5.65
N LEU A 19 -7.64 4.03 -5.71
CA LEU A 19 -7.64 4.91 -6.90
C LEU A 19 -7.99 4.17 -8.20
N ASN A 20 -9.08 3.40 -8.19
CA ASN A 20 -9.53 2.55 -9.31
C ASN A 20 -8.55 1.44 -9.76
N THR A 21 -7.42 1.26 -9.07
CA THR A 21 -6.46 0.17 -9.31
C THR A 21 -6.62 -0.96 -8.29
N ASN A 22 -6.45 -2.19 -8.76
CA ASN A 22 -6.45 -3.39 -7.92
C ASN A 22 -5.03 -3.65 -7.45
N ILE A 23 -4.80 -3.53 -6.14
CA ILE A 23 -3.52 -3.78 -5.50
C ILE A 23 -3.55 -5.16 -4.86
N ASP A 24 -2.51 -5.96 -5.13
CA ASP A 24 -2.33 -7.28 -4.52
C ASP A 24 -1.65 -7.14 -3.16
N GLY A 25 -2.34 -7.60 -2.11
CA GLY A 25 -1.89 -7.55 -0.71
C GLY A 25 -0.71 -8.47 -0.40
N ARG A 26 -0.40 -9.46 -1.25
CA ARG A 26 0.74 -10.38 -1.07
C ARG A 26 2.07 -9.71 -1.39
N ARG A 27 2.07 -8.65 -2.21
CA ARG A 27 3.27 -7.92 -2.61
C ARG A 27 3.74 -7.00 -1.49
N LYS A 28 5.06 -6.74 -1.44
CA LYS A 28 5.62 -5.70 -0.56
C LYS A 28 5.03 -4.35 -0.95
N ILE A 29 4.82 -3.50 0.06
CA ILE A 29 4.22 -2.18 -0.09
C ILE A 29 4.93 -1.32 -1.15
N ALA A 30 6.27 -1.38 -1.18
CA ALA A 30 7.07 -0.61 -2.13
C ALA A 30 6.71 -0.90 -3.60
N PHE A 31 6.31 -2.13 -3.92
CA PHE A 31 5.86 -2.51 -5.26
C PHE A 31 4.35 -2.32 -5.44
N ALA A 32 3.58 -2.56 -4.38
CA ALA A 32 2.13 -2.41 -4.38
C ALA A 32 1.70 -0.97 -4.73
N ILE A 33 2.39 0.04 -4.21
CA ILE A 33 2.10 1.45 -4.47
C ILE A 33 2.42 1.85 -5.93
N THR A 34 3.41 1.23 -6.54
CA THR A 34 3.79 1.52 -7.94
C THR A 34 2.77 1.02 -8.98
N ALA A 35 1.77 0.24 -8.56
CA ALA A 35 0.66 -0.15 -9.43
C ALA A 35 -0.27 1.03 -9.76
N ILE A 36 -0.21 2.11 -8.98
CA ILE A 36 -1.00 3.32 -9.21
C ILE A 36 -0.36 4.14 -10.33
N LYS A 37 -1.14 4.47 -11.38
CA LYS A 37 -0.67 5.32 -12.48
C LYS A 37 -0.25 6.70 -11.96
N GLY A 38 0.98 7.12 -12.28
CA GLY A 38 1.56 8.38 -11.81
C GLY A 38 2.45 8.25 -10.57
N VAL A 39 2.47 7.10 -9.89
CA VAL A 39 3.33 6.87 -8.72
C VAL A 39 4.53 5.99 -9.08
N GLY A 40 5.69 6.61 -9.26
CA GLY A 40 6.95 5.90 -9.52
C GLY A 40 7.64 5.38 -8.26
N ARG A 41 8.69 4.56 -8.43
CA ARG A 41 9.49 3.96 -7.33
C ARG A 41 10.06 5.01 -6.36
N ARG A 42 10.56 6.13 -6.89
CA ARG A 42 11.08 7.25 -6.08
C ARG A 42 9.99 7.88 -5.22
N TYR A 43 8.80 8.06 -5.80
CA TYR A 43 7.66 8.65 -5.12
C TYR A 43 7.14 7.73 -4.01
N ALA A 44 7.01 6.43 -4.30
CA ALA A 44 6.64 5.43 -3.32
C ALA A 44 7.60 5.43 -2.13
N HIS A 45 8.91 5.54 -2.35
CA HIS A 45 9.90 5.57 -1.28
C HIS A 45 9.78 6.82 -0.39
N VAL A 46 9.53 8.00 -0.97
CA VAL A 46 9.34 9.25 -0.22
C VAL A 46 8.06 9.19 0.63
N VAL A 47 6.96 8.71 0.05
CA VAL A 47 5.67 8.57 0.77
C VAL A 47 5.79 7.57 1.92
N LEU A 48 6.51 6.45 1.72
CA LEU A 48 6.72 5.46 2.76
C LEU A 48 7.57 5.97 3.91
N ARG A 49 8.63 6.73 3.60
CA ARG A 49 9.46 7.39 4.61
C ARG A 49 8.69 8.46 5.38
N LYS A 50 7.81 9.21 4.71
CA LYS A 50 7.00 10.24 5.37
C LYS A 50 5.87 9.66 6.23
N ALA A 51 5.38 8.48 5.87
CA ALA A 51 4.36 7.77 6.62
C ALA A 51 4.92 6.92 7.78
N ASP A 52 6.25 6.85 7.94
CA ASP A 52 6.94 6.00 8.93
C ASP A 52 6.54 4.51 8.84
N ILE A 53 6.38 4.01 7.60
CA ILE A 53 5.98 2.62 7.35
C ILE A 53 7.18 1.83 6.84
N ASP A 54 7.42 0.67 7.46
CA ASP A 54 8.48 -0.25 7.05
C ASP A 54 8.24 -0.78 5.62
N LEU A 55 9.29 -0.71 4.80
CA LEU A 55 9.31 -1.17 3.41
C LEU A 55 9.17 -2.69 3.26
N ASN A 56 9.43 -3.45 4.34
CA ASN A 56 9.32 -4.90 4.38
C ASN A 56 7.91 -5.40 4.69
N LYS A 57 7.01 -4.53 5.17
CA LYS A 57 5.62 -4.90 5.43
C LYS A 57 4.88 -5.26 4.13
N ARG A 58 3.88 -6.13 4.27
CA ARG A 58 3.02 -6.55 3.15
C ARG A 58 1.88 -5.56 2.94
N ALA A 59 1.46 -5.42 1.69
CA ALA A 59 0.35 -4.54 1.34
C ALA A 59 -0.97 -4.94 2.02
N GLY A 60 -1.17 -6.23 2.31
CA GLY A 60 -2.40 -6.74 2.95
C GLY A 60 -2.46 -6.58 4.46
N GLU A 61 -1.38 -6.13 5.11
CA GLU A 61 -1.33 -5.89 6.57
C GLU A 61 -1.61 -4.43 6.95
N LEU A 62 -1.82 -3.56 5.96
CA LEU A 62 -2.08 -2.14 6.19
C LEU A 62 -3.46 -1.90 6.76
N THR A 63 -3.54 -0.99 7.72
CA THR A 63 -4.82 -0.49 8.21
C THR A 63 -5.44 0.47 7.19
N GLU A 64 -6.76 0.60 7.23
CA GLU A 64 -7.49 1.49 6.32
C GLU A 64 -7.10 2.96 6.49
N GLU A 65 -6.63 3.34 7.69
CA GLU A 65 -6.11 4.67 8.01
C GLU A 65 -4.80 4.95 7.26
N GLU A 66 -3.85 4.02 7.26
CA GLU A 66 -2.59 4.13 6.51
C GLU A 66 -2.86 4.18 4.99
N VAL A 67 -3.85 3.43 4.51
CA VAL A 67 -4.30 3.48 3.11
C VAL A 67 -4.92 4.84 2.78
N ARG A 68 -5.69 5.44 3.68
CA ARG A 68 -6.35 6.73 3.46
C ARG A 68 -5.37 7.90 3.42
N THR A 69 -4.39 7.93 4.32
CA THR A 69 -3.32 8.94 4.30
C THR A 69 -2.51 8.88 2.99
N ARG A 70 -2.24 7.67 2.49
CA ARG A 70 -1.61 7.48 1.17
C ARG A 70 -2.50 7.96 0.03
N ARG A 71 -3.81 7.68 0.07
CA ARG A 71 -4.75 8.17 -0.95
C ARG A 71 -4.72 9.69 -1.04
N HIS A 72 -4.75 10.40 0.10
CA HIS A 72 -4.67 11.86 0.12
C HIS A 72 -3.38 12.37 -0.52
N PHE A 73 -2.22 11.83 -0.11
CA PHE A 73 -0.92 12.20 -0.67
C PHE A 73 -0.80 11.95 -2.17
N VAL A 74 -1.33 10.82 -2.65
CA VAL A 74 -1.30 10.54 -4.08
C VAL A 74 -2.23 11.48 -4.85
N LEU A 75 -3.43 11.78 -4.32
CA LEU A 75 -4.37 12.71 -4.95
C LEU A 75 -3.83 14.14 -5.06
N GLU A 76 -3.20 14.64 -3.99
CA GLU A 76 -2.63 15.98 -3.94
C GLU A 76 -1.55 16.18 -5.01
N VAL A 77 -0.73 15.15 -5.22
CA VAL A 77 0.37 15.13 -6.19
C VAL A 77 -0.16 14.95 -7.60
N TRP A 78 -1.18 14.12 -7.77
CA TRP A 78 -1.85 13.95 -9.06
C TRP A 78 -2.52 15.25 -9.51
N LEU A 79 -3.19 15.97 -8.61
CA LEU A 79 -3.73 17.30 -8.89
C LEU A 79 -2.61 18.29 -9.24
N SER A 80 -1.50 18.26 -8.50
CA SER A 80 -0.37 19.16 -8.75
C SER A 80 0.39 18.84 -10.05
N ALA A 81 0.29 17.63 -10.59
CA ALA A 81 0.89 17.23 -11.87
C ALA A 81 -0.05 17.35 -13.07
N ALA A 82 -1.35 17.58 -12.82
CA ALA A 82 -2.38 17.79 -13.83
C ALA A 82 -2.64 19.27 -14.13
N GLY A 83 -1.83 20.18 -13.56
CA GLY A 83 -1.81 21.62 -13.85
C GLY A 83 -0.77 21.98 -14.89
#